data_AF-A0AA42XYI0-F1
#
_entry.id   AF-A0AA42XYI0-F1
#
_cell.length_a   1.000
_cell.length_b   1.000
_cell.length_c   1.000
_cell.angle_alpha   90.00
_cell.angle_beta   90.00
_cell.angle_gamma   90.00
#
_symmetry.space_group_name_H-M   'P 1'
#
loop_
_entity.id
_entity.type
_entity.pdbx_description
1 polymer ?
#
loop_
_entity_poly.entity_id
_entity_poly.type
_entity_poly.pdbx_seq_one_letter_code
_entity_poly.pdbx_strand_id
1 'polypeptide(L)'
;MQVEAYSGQVDIPSRAANVAPIMRSPREKLIAAWGIAWVSMLLGRAIWSLTPWAIEPWTEGLMTTGQQGLYIGWLVANAYLEGYRGFQLRFSPRVVSRAVYLGQNPRPLWVVLALPFCMSLFHSTRRQMTVSWGFIGALVLVIWWVRTLPQPWRGIIDGGVVLGLLWGLGVIWWLFARYLAGAQAPPPNDLPLEKAAEGEPVPG
;
A
#
# COMPACT_ATOMS: atom_id res chain seq x y z
N MET A 1 3.79 25.30 57.78
CA MET A 1 2.78 24.78 56.83
C MET A 1 2.85 25.64 55.58
N GLN A 2 3.67 25.25 54.61
CA GLN A 2 3.65 25.77 53.25
C GLN A 2 3.82 24.56 52.34
N VAL A 3 2.81 24.32 51.51
CA VAL A 3 2.81 23.27 50.49
C VAL A 3 3.27 23.94 49.22
N GLU A 4 4.52 23.73 48.84
CA GLU A 4 5.06 24.15 47.55
C GLU A 4 4.54 23.19 46.48
N ALA A 5 3.61 23.67 45.66
CA ALA A 5 3.14 22.97 44.48
C ALA A 5 4.24 22.99 43.42
N TYR A 6 4.99 21.89 43.28
CA TYR A 6 5.88 21.69 42.14
C TYR A 6 5.03 21.38 40.91
N SER A 7 4.62 22.43 40.20
CA SER A 7 4.01 22.35 38.88
C SER A 7 5.09 21.95 37.86
N GLY A 8 5.43 20.67 37.84
CA GLY A 8 6.22 20.05 36.78
C GLY A 8 5.34 19.89 35.53
N GLN A 9 5.06 20.99 34.85
CA GLN A 9 4.51 20.94 33.50
C GLN A 9 5.60 20.39 32.58
N VAL A 10 5.55 19.07 32.35
CA VAL A 10 6.29 18.44 31.27
C VAL A 10 5.65 18.93 29.98
N ASP A 11 6.21 19.98 29.40
CA ASP A 11 5.96 20.34 28.01
C ASP A 11 6.45 19.16 27.16
N ILE A 12 5.54 18.24 26.85
CA ILE A 12 5.77 17.26 25.80
C ILE A 12 5.38 17.95 24.48
N PRO A 13 6.32 18.35 23.60
CA PRO A 13 5.96 18.74 22.25
C PRO A 13 5.67 17.48 21.41
N SER A 14 4.78 16.58 21.86
CA SER A 14 4.46 15.31 21.18
C SER A 14 3.22 15.41 20.30
N ARG A 15 3.13 16.46 19.47
CA ARG A 15 2.16 16.49 18.37
C ARG A 15 2.75 16.88 17.01
N ALA A 16 4.01 17.31 16.97
CA ALA A 16 4.70 17.67 15.74
C ALA A 16 5.54 16.52 15.13
N ALA A 17 5.68 15.39 15.83
CA ALA A 17 6.66 14.34 15.49
C ALA A 17 6.20 13.29 14.46
N ASN A 18 5.20 13.57 13.61
CA ASN A 18 4.72 12.62 12.59
C ASN A 18 4.53 13.26 11.20
N VAL A 19 5.33 14.28 10.87
CA VAL A 19 5.34 14.87 9.53
C VAL A 19 6.61 14.41 8.83
N ALA A 20 6.48 13.54 7.82
CA ALA A 20 7.61 13.24 6.96
C ALA A 20 8.10 14.55 6.32
N PRO A 21 9.41 14.89 6.40
CA PRO A 21 9.91 16.13 5.85
C PRO A 21 9.61 16.21 4.34
N ILE A 22 9.47 17.41 3.78
CA ILE A 22 9.34 17.57 2.33
C ILE A 22 10.65 17.13 1.67
N MET A 23 10.60 16.27 0.65
CA MET A 23 11.80 15.90 -0.13
C MET A 23 12.43 17.16 -0.74
N ARG A 24 13.68 17.45 -0.36
CA ARG A 24 14.37 18.70 -0.72
C ARG A 24 15.17 18.54 -2.00
N SER A 25 15.75 17.35 -2.23
CA SER A 25 16.64 17.12 -3.37
C SER A 25 15.95 16.39 -4.54
N PRO A 26 16.35 16.65 -5.81
CA PRO A 26 15.88 15.88 -6.97
C PRO A 26 16.21 14.39 -6.86
N ARG A 27 17.32 14.04 -6.19
CA ARG A 27 17.75 12.66 -5.97
C ARG A 27 16.75 11.89 -5.11
N GLU A 28 16.28 12.47 -4.01
CA GLU A 28 15.24 11.86 -3.16
C GLU A 28 13.98 11.56 -3.97
N LYS A 29 13.55 12.52 -4.81
CA LYS A 29 12.38 12.39 -5.68
C LYS A 29 12.53 11.25 -6.69
N LEU A 30 13.70 11.12 -7.31
CA LEU A 30 14.01 10.04 -8.26
C LEU A 30 13.98 8.66 -7.58
N ILE A 31 14.55 8.55 -6.38
CA ILE A 31 14.56 7.29 -5.63
C ILE A 31 13.16 6.90 -5.16
N ALA A 32 12.34 7.86 -4.71
CA ALA A 32 10.94 7.59 -4.40
C ALA A 32 10.15 7.17 -5.65
N ALA A 33 10.34 7.88 -6.77
CA ALA A 33 9.72 7.52 -8.04
C ALA A 33 10.14 6.12 -8.51
N TRP A 34 11.39 5.72 -8.27
CA TRP A 34 11.88 4.37 -8.56
C TRP A 34 11.10 3.29 -7.78
N GLY A 35 10.85 3.50 -6.48
CA GLY A 35 10.02 2.60 -5.69
C GLY A 35 8.58 2.52 -6.20
N ILE A 36 7.97 3.66 -6.53
CA ILE A 36 6.62 3.72 -7.12
C ILE A 36 6.58 3.03 -8.49
N ALA A 37 7.61 3.20 -9.32
CA ALA A 37 7.70 2.58 -10.63
C ALA A 37 7.69 1.05 -10.54
N TRP A 38 8.47 0.49 -9.61
CA TRP A 38 8.47 -0.97 -9.38
C TRP A 38 7.10 -1.51 -8.95
N VAL A 39 6.44 -0.85 -8.00
CA VAL A 39 5.08 -1.26 -7.59
C VAL A 39 4.11 -1.11 -8.76
N SER A 40 4.21 -0.02 -9.52
CA SER A 40 3.38 0.21 -10.71
C SER A 40 3.58 -0.86 -11.78
N MET A 41 4.82 -1.31 -12.01
CA MET A 41 5.12 -2.41 -12.93
C MET A 41 4.51 -3.72 -12.46
N LEU A 42 4.57 -4.03 -11.16
CA LEU A 42 3.94 -5.21 -10.59
C LEU A 42 2.41 -5.20 -10.80
N LEU A 43 1.74 -4.10 -10.41
CA LEU A 43 0.29 -3.95 -10.56
C LEU A 43 -0.12 -3.91 -12.03
N GLY A 44 0.61 -3.17 -12.87
CA GLY A 44 0.36 -3.07 -14.30
C GLY A 44 0.50 -4.41 -15.01
N ARG A 45 1.50 -5.23 -14.64
CA ARG A 45 1.63 -6.61 -15.15
C ARG A 45 0.44 -7.47 -14.72
N ALA A 46 0.00 -7.36 -13.47
CA ALA A 46 -1.16 -8.10 -12.99
C ALA A 46 -2.43 -7.71 -13.77
N ILE A 47 -2.70 -6.40 -13.92
CA ILE A 47 -3.80 -5.87 -14.73
C ILE A 47 -3.73 -6.44 -16.15
N TRP A 48 -2.60 -6.26 -16.85
CA TRP A 48 -2.42 -6.75 -18.22
C TRP A 48 -2.70 -8.24 -18.37
N SER A 49 -2.27 -9.06 -17.39
CA SER A 49 -2.46 -10.50 -17.44
C SER A 49 -3.90 -10.96 -17.14
N LEU A 50 -4.66 -10.18 -16.35
CA LEU A 50 -6.00 -10.55 -15.89
C LEU A 50 -7.10 -9.95 -16.78
N THR A 51 -6.87 -8.78 -17.38
CA THR A 51 -7.85 -8.09 -18.21
C THR A 51 -8.46 -8.95 -19.32
N PRO A 52 -7.70 -9.74 -20.10
CA PRO A 52 -8.29 -10.58 -21.15
C PRO A 52 -9.35 -11.56 -20.60
N TRP A 53 -9.07 -12.19 -19.46
CA TRP A 53 -9.97 -13.14 -18.81
C TRP A 53 -11.21 -12.47 -18.20
N ALA A 54 -11.06 -11.22 -17.75
CA ALA A 54 -12.16 -10.42 -17.22
C ALA A 54 -13.14 -9.96 -18.31
N ILE A 55 -12.64 -9.61 -19.50
CA ILE A 55 -13.50 -9.10 -20.58
C ILE A 55 -14.10 -10.21 -21.46
N GLU A 56 -13.44 -11.37 -21.55
CA GLU A 56 -13.87 -12.51 -22.38
C GLU A 56 -15.35 -12.90 -22.19
N PRO A 57 -15.92 -12.97 -20.96
CA PRO A 57 -17.34 -13.28 -20.78
C PRO A 57 -18.30 -12.27 -21.43
N TRP A 58 -17.87 -11.00 -21.54
CA TRP A 58 -18.65 -9.93 -22.17
C TRP A 58 -18.53 -9.98 -23.68
N THR A 59 -17.32 -10.18 -24.20
CA THR A 59 -17.06 -10.14 -25.65
C THR A 59 -17.59 -11.37 -26.37
N GLU A 60 -17.54 -12.53 -25.71
CA GLU A 60 -17.99 -13.81 -26.28
C GLU A 60 -19.45 -14.13 -25.95
N GLY A 61 -20.14 -13.27 -25.20
CA GLY A 61 -21.55 -13.47 -24.85
C GLY A 61 -21.80 -14.72 -24.00
N LEU A 62 -20.82 -15.13 -23.19
CA LEU A 62 -20.86 -16.37 -22.40
C LEU A 62 -21.76 -16.28 -21.15
N MET A 63 -22.38 -15.12 -20.91
CA MET A 63 -23.14 -14.83 -19.70
C MET A 63 -24.63 -14.68 -19.98
N THR A 64 -25.42 -15.32 -19.14
CA THR A 64 -26.85 -15.04 -19.01
C THR A 64 -27.08 -13.65 -18.39
N THR A 65 -28.27 -13.07 -18.57
CA THR A 65 -28.63 -11.76 -17.98
C THR A 65 -28.47 -11.74 -16.45
N GLY A 66 -28.76 -12.86 -15.78
CA GLY A 66 -28.53 -12.99 -14.33
C GLY A 66 -27.05 -12.94 -13.96
N GLN A 67 -26.18 -13.58 -14.75
CA GLN A 67 -24.73 -13.55 -14.54
C GLN A 67 -24.12 -12.18 -14.84
N GLN A 68 -24.66 -11.44 -15.81
CA GLN A 68 -24.28 -10.04 -16.04
C GLN A 68 -24.61 -9.16 -14.83
N GLY A 69 -25.82 -9.31 -14.27
CA GLY A 69 -26.20 -8.62 -13.04
C GLY A 69 -25.27 -8.97 -11.86
N LEU A 70 -24.92 -10.24 -11.71
CA LEU A 70 -23.96 -10.69 -10.71
C LEU A 70 -22.56 -10.11 -10.94
N TYR A 71 -22.09 -10.05 -12.19
CA TYR A 71 -20.81 -9.45 -12.57
C TYR A 71 -20.78 -7.99 -12.13
N ILE A 72 -21.79 -7.20 -12.48
CA ILE A 72 -21.86 -5.78 -12.11
C ILE A 72 -21.93 -5.61 -10.59
N GLY A 73 -22.75 -6.42 -9.91
CA GLY A 73 -22.80 -6.41 -8.44
C GLY A 73 -21.45 -6.73 -7.80
N TRP A 74 -20.71 -7.70 -8.37
CA TRP A 74 -19.37 -8.07 -7.94
C TRP A 74 -18.35 -6.94 -8.19
N LEU A 75 -18.42 -6.25 -9.32
CA LEU A 75 -17.58 -5.07 -9.59
C LEU A 75 -17.81 -3.97 -8.55
N VAL A 76 -19.07 -3.64 -8.24
CA VAL A 76 -19.39 -2.62 -7.23
C VAL A 76 -18.89 -3.03 -5.85
N ALA A 77 -19.10 -4.29 -5.47
CA ALA A 77 -18.59 -4.82 -4.21
C ALA A 77 -17.05 -4.73 -4.13
N ASN A 78 -16.34 -5.09 -5.19
CA ASN A 78 -14.87 -5.03 -5.23
C ASN A 78 -14.32 -3.60 -5.30
N ALA A 79 -15.01 -2.70 -6.00
CA ALA A 79 -14.66 -1.29 -5.99
C ALA A 79 -14.64 -0.73 -4.55
N TYR A 80 -15.61 -1.14 -3.72
CA TYR A 80 -15.65 -0.73 -2.32
C TYR A 80 -14.67 -1.52 -1.43
N LEU A 81 -14.70 -2.85 -1.47
CA LEU A 81 -13.92 -3.71 -0.58
C LEU A 81 -12.43 -3.67 -0.91
N GLU A 82 -12.07 -3.90 -2.16
CA GLU A 82 -10.68 -3.90 -2.60
C GLU A 82 -10.22 -2.49 -2.96
N GLY A 83 -10.95 -1.77 -3.82
CA GLY A 83 -10.57 -0.42 -4.27
C GLY A 83 -10.48 0.59 -3.13
N TYR A 84 -11.59 0.86 -2.46
CA TYR A 84 -11.65 1.87 -1.40
C TYR A 84 -11.03 1.39 -0.08
N ARG A 85 -11.52 0.29 0.50
CA ARG A 85 -11.05 -0.16 1.84
C ARG A 85 -9.66 -0.79 1.80
N GLY A 86 -9.35 -1.56 0.76
CA GLY A 86 -8.05 -2.22 0.59
C GLY A 86 -6.99 -1.26 0.07
N PHE A 87 -7.15 -0.77 -1.15
CA PHE A 87 -6.14 0.01 -1.84
C PHE A 87 -6.06 1.43 -1.32
N GLN A 88 -7.16 2.19 -1.36
CA GLN A 88 -7.14 3.62 -1.05
C GLN A 88 -6.82 3.93 0.42
N LEU A 89 -7.41 3.20 1.36
CA LEU A 89 -7.22 3.48 2.79
C LEU A 89 -5.98 2.84 3.40
N ARG A 90 -5.46 1.74 2.83
CA ARG A 90 -4.40 0.94 3.48
C ARG A 90 -3.16 0.75 2.63
N PHE A 91 -3.29 0.21 1.42
CA PHE A 91 -2.14 -0.16 0.59
C PHE A 91 -1.46 1.05 -0.04
N SER A 92 -2.19 1.88 -0.78
CA SER A 92 -1.63 3.01 -1.54
C SER A 92 -0.94 4.04 -0.65
N PRO A 93 -1.52 4.47 0.50
CA PRO A 93 -0.82 5.36 1.43
C PRO A 93 0.48 4.78 1.98
N ARG A 94 0.51 3.47 2.28
CA ARG A 94 1.70 2.78 2.78
C ARG A 94 2.81 2.68 1.72
N VAL A 95 2.44 2.35 0.49
CA VAL A 95 3.39 2.29 -0.62
C VAL A 95 4.06 3.65 -0.83
N VAL A 96 3.26 4.73 -0.85
CA VAL A 96 3.77 6.09 -1.05
C VAL A 96 4.62 6.55 0.13
N SER A 97 4.19 6.31 1.38
CA SER A 97 4.97 6.70 2.56
C SER A 97 6.34 5.99 2.61
N ARG A 98 6.38 4.70 2.27
CA ARG A 98 7.63 3.94 2.19
C ARG A 98 8.52 4.36 1.03
N ALA A 99 7.94 4.67 -0.13
CA ALA A 99 8.71 5.20 -1.27
C ALA A 99 9.35 6.55 -0.92
N VAL A 100 8.60 7.44 -0.27
CA VAL A 100 9.11 8.73 0.23
C VAL A 100 10.22 8.52 1.26
N TYR A 101 10.02 7.62 2.22
CA TYR A 101 11.03 7.29 3.22
C TYR A 101 12.32 6.74 2.58
N LEU A 102 12.20 5.88 1.57
CA LEU A 102 13.33 5.35 0.80
C LEU A 102 14.10 6.46 0.08
N GLY A 103 13.38 7.45 -0.46
CA GLY A 103 13.96 8.65 -1.06
C GLY A 103 14.81 9.43 -0.05
N GLN A 104 14.27 9.65 1.15
CA GLN A 104 14.90 10.42 2.24
C GLN A 104 16.06 9.68 2.91
N ASN A 105 15.99 8.35 2.99
CA ASN A 105 16.98 7.52 3.65
C ASN A 105 17.55 6.47 2.67
N PRO A 106 18.25 6.90 1.61
CA PRO A 106 18.66 6.00 0.54
C PRO A 106 19.80 5.09 1.01
N ARG A 107 19.49 3.81 1.22
CA ARG A 107 20.49 2.76 1.42
C ARG A 107 20.60 1.92 0.15
N PRO A 108 21.81 1.62 -0.36
CA PRO A 108 21.99 0.92 -1.64
C PRO A 108 21.15 -0.36 -1.78
N LEU A 109 21.18 -1.20 -0.73
CA LEU A 109 20.41 -2.45 -0.71
C LEU A 109 18.89 -2.20 -0.78
N TRP A 110 18.38 -1.17 -0.12
CA TRP A 110 16.95 -0.85 -0.10
C TRP A 110 16.48 -0.28 -1.44
N VAL A 111 17.34 0.46 -2.14
CA VAL A 111 17.04 1.01 -3.47
C VAL A 111 17.01 -0.08 -4.53
N VAL A 112 17.93 -1.05 -4.47
CA VAL A 112 17.89 -2.24 -5.34
C VAL A 112 16.64 -3.07 -5.04
N LEU A 113 16.31 -3.25 -3.76
CA LEU A 113 15.15 -3.97 -3.28
C LEU A 113 13.93 -3.06 -3.06
N ALA A 114 13.76 -2.02 -3.89
CA ALA A 114 12.72 -1.01 -3.70
C ALA A 114 11.31 -1.61 -3.72
N LEU A 115 11.05 -2.60 -4.60
CA LEU A 115 9.76 -3.29 -4.65
C LEU A 115 9.41 -3.97 -3.31
N PRO A 116 10.19 -4.95 -2.82
CA PRO A 116 9.88 -5.60 -1.55
C PRO A 116 9.97 -4.61 -0.37
N PHE A 117 10.74 -3.53 -0.48
CA PHE A 117 10.75 -2.47 0.52
C PHE A 117 9.40 -1.77 0.57
N CYS A 118 8.89 -1.23 -0.54
CA CYS A 118 7.59 -0.53 -0.60
C CYS A 118 6.40 -1.42 -0.23
N MET A 119 6.53 -2.74 -0.42
CA MET A 119 5.52 -3.75 -0.05
C MET A 119 5.59 -4.19 1.43
N SER A 120 6.48 -3.59 2.23
CA SER A 120 6.70 -3.90 3.65
C SER A 120 7.14 -5.36 3.90
N LEU A 121 7.86 -5.98 2.96
CA LEU A 121 8.33 -7.36 3.07
C LEU A 121 9.58 -7.52 3.93
N PHE A 122 10.31 -6.43 4.12
CA PHE A 122 11.44 -6.34 5.04
C PHE A 122 11.55 -4.91 5.59
N HIS A 123 12.29 -4.74 6.69
CA HIS A 123 12.42 -3.45 7.38
C HIS A 123 11.06 -2.79 7.67
N SER A 124 10.18 -3.57 8.28
CA SER A 124 8.86 -3.17 8.74
C SER A 124 8.63 -3.76 10.14
N THR A 125 7.61 -3.32 10.85
CA THR A 125 7.25 -3.94 12.15
C THR A 125 7.00 -5.44 11.96
N ARG A 126 7.33 -6.26 12.99
CA ARG A 126 7.15 -7.72 12.91
C ARG A 126 5.71 -8.09 12.53
N ARG A 127 4.74 -7.39 13.11
CA ARG A 127 3.32 -7.55 12.81
C ARG A 127 3.00 -7.25 11.34
N GLN A 128 3.45 -6.11 10.82
CA GLN A 128 3.18 -5.75 9.42
C GLN A 128 3.88 -6.72 8.46
N MET A 129 5.11 -7.14 8.75
CA MET A 129 5.84 -8.09 7.91
C MET A 129 5.09 -9.43 7.80
N THR A 130 4.60 -9.97 8.91
CA THR A 130 3.75 -11.18 8.90
C THR A 130 2.47 -10.97 8.09
N VAL A 131 1.82 -9.82 8.21
CA VAL A 131 0.62 -9.48 7.42
C VAL A 131 0.94 -9.41 5.93
N SER A 132 2.04 -8.78 5.54
CA SER A 132 2.44 -8.67 4.13
C SER A 132 2.78 -10.03 3.52
N TRP A 133 3.53 -10.89 4.23
CA TRP A 133 3.82 -12.24 3.78
C TRP A 133 2.57 -13.12 3.73
N GLY A 134 1.71 -13.04 4.75
CA GLY A 134 0.42 -13.73 4.77
C GLY A 134 -0.49 -13.31 3.61
N PHE A 135 -0.53 -12.01 3.29
CA PHE A 135 -1.28 -11.49 2.14
C PHE A 135 -0.75 -12.05 0.81
N ILE A 136 0.58 -12.10 0.61
CA ILE A 136 1.17 -12.70 -0.59
C ILE A 136 0.80 -14.19 -0.68
N GLY A 137 0.94 -14.93 0.42
CA GLY A 137 0.57 -16.35 0.46
C GLY A 137 -0.90 -16.57 0.11
N ALA A 138 -1.79 -15.80 0.73
CA ALA A 138 -3.22 -15.86 0.45
C ALA A 138 -3.53 -15.50 -1.02
N LEU A 139 -2.90 -14.46 -1.56
CA LEU A 139 -3.08 -14.03 -2.94
C LEU A 139 -2.65 -15.13 -3.92
N VAL A 140 -1.50 -15.77 -3.70
CA VAL A 140 -1.03 -16.88 -4.55
C VAL A 140 -2.00 -18.06 -4.53
N LEU A 141 -2.51 -18.44 -3.35
CA LEU A 141 -3.49 -19.52 -3.21
C LEU A 141 -4.81 -19.18 -3.91
N VAL A 142 -5.31 -17.96 -3.74
CA VAL A 142 -6.54 -17.49 -4.41
C VAL A 142 -6.35 -17.48 -5.93
N ILE A 143 -5.23 -16.97 -6.45
CA ILE A 143 -4.95 -16.98 -7.89
C ILE A 143 -4.91 -18.42 -8.43
N TRP A 144 -4.27 -19.33 -7.71
CA TRP A 144 -4.21 -20.73 -8.11
C TRP A 144 -5.61 -21.35 -8.19
N TRP A 145 -6.47 -21.08 -7.20
CA TRP A 145 -7.86 -21.55 -7.19
C TRP A 145 -8.72 -20.90 -8.29
N VAL A 146 -8.64 -19.58 -8.49
CA VAL A 146 -9.43 -18.88 -9.51
C VAL A 146 -9.10 -19.38 -10.91
N ARG A 147 -7.84 -19.77 -11.16
CA ARG A 147 -7.41 -20.34 -12.45
C ARG A 147 -8.04 -21.69 -12.77
N THR A 148 -8.58 -22.42 -11.79
CA THR A 148 -9.29 -23.69 -12.05
C THR A 148 -10.76 -23.48 -12.40
N LEU A 149 -11.27 -22.25 -12.32
CA LEU A 149 -12.68 -21.97 -12.59
C LEU A 149 -12.93 -21.83 -14.09
N PRO A 150 -14.04 -22.42 -14.61
CA PRO A 150 -14.45 -22.21 -15.99
C PRO A 150 -15.00 -20.79 -16.19
N GLN A 151 -15.02 -20.32 -17.44
CA GLN A 151 -15.79 -19.13 -17.78
C GLN A 151 -17.29 -19.39 -17.61
N PRO A 152 -18.09 -18.40 -17.18
CA PRO A 152 -17.75 -16.98 -16.98
C PRO A 152 -17.27 -16.63 -15.55
N TRP A 153 -17.22 -17.60 -14.64
CA TRP A 153 -16.95 -17.36 -13.20
C TRP A 153 -15.56 -16.78 -12.95
N ARG A 154 -14.56 -17.29 -13.66
CA ARG A 154 -13.21 -16.74 -13.62
C ARG A 154 -13.19 -15.27 -14.00
N GLY A 155 -13.82 -14.91 -15.12
CA GLY A 155 -13.86 -13.53 -15.58
C GLY A 155 -14.62 -12.59 -14.63
N ILE A 156 -15.69 -13.07 -13.98
CA ILE A 156 -16.37 -12.29 -12.93
C ILE A 156 -15.38 -11.95 -11.80
N ILE A 157 -14.67 -12.95 -11.27
CA ILE A 157 -13.72 -12.74 -10.17
C ILE A 157 -12.57 -11.84 -10.60
N ASP A 158 -11.90 -12.17 -11.70
CA ASP A 158 -10.76 -11.41 -12.24
C ASP A 158 -11.14 -9.98 -12.59
N GLY A 159 -12.39 -9.73 -13.02
CA GLY A 159 -12.92 -8.40 -13.26
C GLY A 159 -12.95 -7.49 -12.03
N GLY A 160 -13.37 -8.04 -10.88
CA GLY A 160 -13.34 -7.32 -9.60
C GLY A 160 -11.92 -6.95 -9.20
N VAL A 161 -10.99 -7.90 -9.31
CA VAL A 161 -9.57 -7.70 -8.99
C VAL A 161 -8.94 -6.64 -9.91
N VAL A 162 -9.19 -6.71 -11.22
CA VAL A 162 -8.69 -5.72 -12.20
C VAL A 162 -9.17 -4.32 -11.84
N LEU A 163 -10.45 -4.16 -11.49
CA LEU A 163 -10.99 -2.87 -11.06
C LEU A 163 -10.31 -2.36 -9.78
N GLY A 164 -10.12 -3.23 -8.78
CA GLY A 164 -9.40 -2.90 -7.55
C GLY A 164 -7.96 -2.46 -7.82
N LEU A 165 -7.22 -3.19 -8.66
CA LEU A 165 -5.84 -2.87 -9.02
C LEU A 165 -5.72 -1.54 -9.77
N LEU A 166 -6.62 -1.28 -10.73
CA LEU A 166 -6.68 0.00 -11.44
C LEU A 166 -6.92 1.16 -10.49
N TRP A 167 -7.88 1.01 -9.56
CA TRP A 167 -8.17 1.99 -8.52
C TRP A 167 -6.93 2.24 -7.66
N GLY A 168 -6.29 1.18 -7.16
CA GLY A 168 -5.13 1.29 -6.30
C GLY A 168 -3.93 1.95 -6.96
N LEU A 169 -3.66 1.60 -8.23
CA LEU A 169 -2.63 2.24 -9.04
C LEU A 169 -2.92 3.74 -9.24
N GLY A 170 -4.16 4.09 -9.56
CA GLY A 170 -4.61 5.49 -9.67
C GLY A 170 -4.40 6.28 -8.37
N VAL A 171 -4.77 5.69 -7.23
CA VAL A 171 -4.58 6.33 -5.92
C VAL A 171 -3.10 6.48 -5.57
N ILE A 172 -2.24 5.50 -5.88
CA ILE A 172 -0.78 5.62 -5.67
C ILE A 172 -0.24 6.84 -6.41
N TRP A 173 -0.55 6.95 -7.71
CA TRP A 173 -0.07 8.06 -8.53
C TRP A 173 -0.65 9.40 -8.09
N TRP A 174 -1.93 9.45 -7.70
CA TRP A 174 -2.55 10.67 -7.17
C TRP A 174 -1.87 11.12 -5.87
N LEU A 175 -1.66 10.21 -4.91
CA LEU A 175 -0.97 10.53 -3.65
C LEU A 175 0.48 10.96 -3.90
N PHE A 176 1.19 10.28 -4.79
CA PHE A 176 2.57 10.61 -5.12
C PHE A 176 2.69 11.95 -5.84
N ALA A 177 1.81 12.25 -6.81
CA ALA A 177 1.77 13.54 -7.48
C ALA A 177 1.46 14.69 -6.51
N ARG A 178 0.50 14.48 -5.59
CA ARG A 178 0.21 15.44 -4.52
C ARG A 178 1.42 15.68 -3.63
N TYR A 179 2.15 14.62 -3.28
CA TYR A 179 3.39 14.76 -2.50
C TYR A 179 4.44 15.58 -3.26
N LEU A 180 4.64 15.31 -4.55
CA LEU A 180 5.57 16.08 -5.39
C LEU A 180 5.18 17.57 -5.51
N ALA A 181 3.88 17.87 -5.47
CA ALA A 181 3.34 19.22 -5.42
C ALA A 181 3.46 19.91 -4.05
N GLY A 182 4.11 19.27 -3.07
CA GLY A 182 4.36 19.84 -1.74
C GLY A 182 3.32 19.48 -0.69
N ALA A 183 2.36 18.60 -0.99
CA ALA A 183 1.47 18.06 0.03
C ALA A 183 2.21 17.09 0.96
N GLN A 184 1.71 16.95 2.19
CA GLN A 184 2.31 16.05 3.18
C GLN A 184 2.12 14.58 2.76
N ALA A 185 3.16 13.76 2.95
CA ALA A 185 3.03 12.32 2.78
C ALA A 185 2.21 11.75 3.96
N PRO A 186 1.43 10.68 3.73
CA PRO A 186 0.87 9.91 4.83
C PRO A 186 1.99 9.43 5.78
N PRO A 187 1.80 9.50 7.12
CA PRO A 187 2.81 9.07 8.06
C PRO A 187 3.13 7.57 7.89
N PRO A 188 4.41 7.16 7.94
CA PRO A 188 4.78 5.77 7.83
C PRO A 188 4.48 5.01 9.12
N ASN A 189 3.25 4.48 9.23
CA ASN A 189 2.77 3.77 10.41
C ASN A 189 3.38 2.36 10.59
N ASP A 190 4.20 1.90 9.64
CA ASP A 190 4.67 0.51 9.58
C ASP A 190 6.21 0.37 9.52
N LEU A 191 6.94 1.48 9.57
CA LEU A 191 8.37 1.42 9.80
C LEU A 191 8.62 1.04 11.26
N PRO A 192 9.68 0.27 11.57
CA PRO A 192 10.11 0.11 12.94
C PRO A 192 10.54 1.50 13.41
N LEU A 193 9.63 2.21 14.08
CA LEU A 193 10.05 3.32 14.93
C LEU A 193 11.05 2.70 15.91
N GLU A 194 12.25 3.25 15.91
CA GLU A 194 13.23 3.00 16.95
C GLU A 194 12.48 3.07 18.28
N LYS A 195 12.54 2.00 19.07
CA LYS A 195 12.32 2.09 20.52
C LYS A 195 13.42 3.01 21.09
N ALA A 196 13.37 4.30 20.80
CA ALA A 196 14.35 5.29 21.25
C ALA A 196 13.81 6.16 22.39
N ALA A 197 12.78 5.70 23.13
CA ALA A 197 12.29 6.45 24.28
C ALA A 197 11.74 5.61 25.45
N GLU A 198 11.77 4.28 25.40
CA GLU A 198 11.33 3.45 26.54
C GLU A 198 12.25 2.26 26.74
N GLY A 199 13.23 2.45 27.63
CA GLY A 199 13.86 1.37 28.38
C GLY A 199 15.37 1.23 28.19
N GLU A 200 16.16 2.11 28.80
CA GLU A 200 17.40 1.75 29.51
C GLU A 200 17.98 2.99 30.23
N PRO A 201 17.94 3.09 31.57
CA PRO A 201 18.97 3.81 32.28
C PRO A 201 20.23 2.93 32.31
N VAL A 202 21.31 3.41 31.71
CA VAL A 202 22.66 2.86 31.88
C VAL A 202 23.01 2.94 33.37
N PRO A 203 23.25 1.81 34.07
CA PRO A 203 23.92 1.89 35.36
C PRO A 203 25.42 2.13 35.11
N GLY A 204 25.95 3.14 35.79
CA GLY A 204 27.37 3.50 35.77
C GLY A 204 28.26 2.51 36.50
#